data_AF-A0AA41DLC6-F1
#
_entry.id   AF-A0AA41DLC6-F1
#
_cell.length_a   1.000
_cell.length_b   1.000
_cell.length_c   1.000
_cell.angle_alpha   90.00
_cell.angle_beta   90.00
_cell.angle_gamma   90.00
#
_symmetry.space_group_name_H-M   'P 1'
#
loop_
_entity.id
_entity.type
_entity.pdbx_description
1 polymer ?
#
loop_
_entity_poly.entity_id
_entity_poly.type
_entity_poly.pdbx_seq_one_letter_code
_entity_poly.pdbx_strand_id
1 'polypeptide(L)'
;MSNCLHLAIPAGDLNIAKTFYCDVLGCKTGNSEQGRWIDIDFWGNELTLHQSVERLPTVRHDVDMGAVAVPHFGIHLSENEFNALKQRIESAGLEYLDKPYRRFIGDEFEQETFFIEDPNGNVLEMKTMVNPEVLFKKS
;
A
#
# COMPACT_ATOMS: atom_id res chain seq x y z
N MET A 1 -22.53 1.95 3.01
CA MET A 1 -21.19 2.19 3.60
C MET A 1 -20.42 0.89 3.49
N SER A 2 -19.16 0.93 3.07
CA SER A 2 -18.28 -0.23 3.10
C SER A 2 -18.01 -0.65 4.56
N ASN A 3 -17.72 -1.93 4.77
CA ASN A 3 -17.16 -2.40 6.04
C ASN A 3 -15.65 -2.08 6.09
N CYS A 4 -15.11 -1.94 7.29
CA CYS A 4 -13.66 -1.81 7.50
C CYS A 4 -12.95 -3.11 7.09
N LEU A 5 -11.88 -3.01 6.31
CA LEU A 5 -11.00 -4.14 6.02
C LEU A 5 -10.02 -4.35 7.18
N HIS A 6 -9.79 -5.61 7.54
CA HIS A 6 -8.72 -6.03 8.45
C HIS A 6 -7.76 -6.97 7.70
N LEU A 7 -6.46 -6.71 7.79
CA LEU A 7 -5.40 -7.53 7.20
C LEU A 7 -4.25 -7.71 8.21
N ALA A 8 -3.75 -8.93 8.36
CA ALA A 8 -2.57 -9.22 9.18
C ALA A 8 -1.42 -9.74 8.31
N ILE A 9 -0.20 -9.22 8.51
CA ILE A 9 0.99 -9.58 7.72
C ILE A 9 2.24 -9.79 8.59
N PRO A 10 3.20 -10.64 8.16
CA PRO A 10 4.53 -10.69 8.77
C PRO A 10 5.30 -9.40 8.42
N ALA A 11 5.85 -8.74 9.44
CA ALA A 11 6.44 -7.40 9.30
C ALA A 11 7.92 -7.33 9.72
N GLY A 12 8.57 -8.47 10.02
CA GLY A 12 9.97 -8.47 10.42
C GLY A 12 10.15 -7.84 11.81
N ASP A 13 11.09 -6.89 11.91
CA ASP A 13 11.27 -6.05 13.11
C ASP A 13 10.21 -4.95 13.18
N LEU A 14 9.38 -4.97 14.24
CA LEU A 14 8.28 -4.02 14.38
C LEU A 14 8.71 -2.56 14.56
N ASN A 15 9.93 -2.27 15.05
CA ASN A 15 10.40 -0.89 15.12
C ASN A 15 10.72 -0.36 13.72
N ILE A 16 11.38 -1.20 12.90
CA ILE A 16 11.70 -0.87 11.51
C ILE A 16 10.42 -0.72 10.69
N ALA A 17 9.49 -1.68 10.83
CA ALA A 17 8.20 -1.62 10.16
C ALA A 17 7.41 -0.37 10.58
N LYS A 18 7.33 -0.08 11.88
CA LYS A 18 6.65 1.12 12.39
C LYS A 18 7.21 2.40 11.80
N THR A 19 8.53 2.56 11.69
CA THR A 19 9.13 3.74 11.04
C THR A 19 8.70 3.83 9.58
N PHE A 20 8.67 2.73 8.84
CA PHE A 20 8.16 2.74 7.46
C PHE A 20 6.67 3.16 7.40
N TYR A 21 5.79 2.46 8.11
CA TYR A 21 4.35 2.70 8.02
C TYR A 21 3.93 4.06 8.61
N CYS A 22 4.56 4.53 9.69
CA CYS A 22 4.18 5.80 10.32
C CYS A 22 4.97 6.99 9.80
N ASP A 23 6.30 6.90 9.75
CA ASP A 23 7.14 8.07 9.44
C ASP A 23 7.22 8.32 7.93
N VAL A 24 7.21 7.26 7.11
CA VAL A 24 7.23 7.39 5.64
C VAL A 24 5.81 7.44 5.07
N LEU A 25 4.97 6.44 5.34
CA LEU A 25 3.63 6.41 4.74
C LEU A 25 2.68 7.43 5.39
N GLY A 26 2.93 7.85 6.63
CA GLY A 26 2.09 8.80 7.36
C GLY A 26 0.92 8.16 8.10
N CYS A 27 0.90 6.82 8.23
CA CYS A 27 -0.11 6.11 8.99
C CYS A 27 0.05 6.32 10.50
N LYS A 28 -0.94 5.91 11.29
CA LYS A 28 -0.90 6.01 12.75
C LYS A 28 -0.94 4.63 13.38
N THR A 29 -0.30 4.48 14.55
CA THR A 29 -0.40 3.24 15.32
C THR A 29 -1.73 3.16 16.08
N GLY A 30 -2.28 1.96 16.16
CA GLY A 30 -3.38 1.56 17.01
C GLY A 30 -2.91 0.77 18.24
N ASN A 31 -3.65 -0.28 18.59
CA ASN A 31 -3.32 -1.16 19.72
C ASN A 31 -2.07 -1.99 19.43
N SER A 32 -1.45 -2.55 20.47
CA SER A 32 -0.25 -3.38 20.29
C SER A 32 -0.01 -4.32 21.46
N GLU A 33 0.77 -5.37 21.19
CA GLU A 33 1.43 -6.18 22.21
C GLU A 33 2.94 -6.17 21.95
N GLN A 34 3.71 -5.72 22.94
CA GLN A 34 5.14 -5.50 22.80
C GLN A 34 5.86 -6.76 22.31
N GLY A 35 6.59 -6.62 21.20
CA GLY A 35 7.38 -7.70 20.60
C GLY A 35 6.56 -8.78 19.90
N ARG A 36 5.24 -8.58 19.72
CA ARG A 36 4.37 -9.54 19.03
C ARG A 36 3.63 -8.95 17.85
N TRP A 37 2.89 -7.85 18.06
CA TRP A 37 2.10 -7.23 17.00
C TRP A 37 1.77 -5.77 17.29
N ILE A 38 1.47 -5.02 16.24
CA ILE A 38 0.98 -3.64 16.31
C ILE A 38 -0.05 -3.38 15.21
N ASP A 39 -1.16 -2.75 15.55
CA ASP A 39 -2.14 -2.29 14.58
C ASP A 39 -1.73 -0.95 14.00
N ILE A 40 -2.06 -0.74 12.73
CA ILE A 40 -1.84 0.49 11.98
C ILE A 40 -3.18 0.93 11.39
N ASP A 41 -3.54 2.19 11.63
CA ASP A 41 -4.59 2.90 10.90
C ASP A 41 -4.10 3.16 9.47
N PHE A 42 -4.44 2.23 8.59
CA PHE A 42 -4.07 2.23 7.18
C PHE A 42 -5.16 2.94 6.36
N TRP A 43 -5.25 4.26 6.57
CA TRP A 43 -6.28 5.17 6.03
C TRP A 43 -7.71 4.67 6.29
N GLY A 44 -8.03 4.42 7.55
CA GLY A 44 -9.34 3.97 8.01
C GLY A 44 -9.56 2.46 7.94
N ASN A 45 -8.57 1.69 7.47
CA ASN A 45 -8.55 0.23 7.53
C ASN A 45 -7.59 -0.25 8.62
N GLU A 46 -7.77 -1.47 9.08
CA GLU A 46 -6.95 -2.10 10.11
C GLU A 46 -5.86 -2.97 9.46
N LEU A 47 -4.60 -2.59 9.64
CA LEU A 47 -3.45 -3.40 9.25
C LEU A 47 -2.68 -3.83 10.49
N THR A 48 -2.68 -5.13 10.80
CA THR A 48 -1.93 -5.70 11.92
C THR A 48 -0.58 -6.22 11.45
N LEU A 49 0.49 -5.59 11.93
CA LEU A 49 1.87 -5.99 11.68
C LEU A 49 2.32 -6.97 12.75
N HIS A 50 2.76 -8.17 12.36
CA HIS A 50 3.30 -9.17 13.28
C HIS A 50 4.83 -9.16 13.27
N GLN A 51 5.44 -9.20 14.46
CA GLN A 51 6.87 -9.46 14.61
C GLN A 51 7.15 -10.86 14.04
N SER A 52 8.05 -10.95 13.07
CA SER A 52 8.28 -12.21 12.33
C SER A 52 9.72 -12.34 11.86
N VAL A 53 10.09 -13.56 11.43
CA VAL A 53 11.33 -13.82 10.68
C VAL A 53 11.03 -14.16 9.22
N GLU A 54 9.80 -14.59 8.96
CA GLU A 54 9.30 -14.99 7.66
C GLU A 54 9.06 -13.79 6.76
N ARG A 55 9.33 -14.01 5.48
CA ARG A 55 8.90 -13.16 4.37
C ARG A 55 7.96 -13.96 3.49
N LEU A 56 6.90 -13.33 3.01
CA LEU A 56 5.98 -13.97 2.09
C LEU A 56 6.64 -14.13 0.72
N PRO A 57 6.42 -15.24 0.00
CA PRO A 57 6.90 -15.38 -1.36
C PRO A 57 6.13 -14.44 -2.29
N THR A 58 6.85 -13.85 -3.23
CA THR A 58 6.28 -12.96 -4.26
C THR A 58 6.55 -13.53 -5.64
N VAL A 59 5.56 -13.49 -6.51
CA VAL A 59 5.64 -13.87 -7.93
C VAL A 59 5.13 -12.72 -8.79
N ARG A 60 5.60 -12.61 -10.05
CA ARG A 60 5.01 -11.65 -11.00
C ARG A 60 4.07 -12.37 -11.96
N HIS A 61 2.89 -11.81 -12.15
CA HIS A 61 1.88 -12.32 -13.08
C HIS A 61 1.60 -11.29 -14.17
N ASP A 62 1.58 -11.74 -15.43
CA ASP A 62 1.22 -10.90 -16.56
C ASP A 62 -0.26 -10.50 -16.50
N VAL A 63 -0.50 -9.20 -16.57
CA VAL A 63 -1.81 -8.60 -16.84
C VAL A 63 -1.69 -7.68 -18.06
N ASP A 64 -2.80 -7.16 -18.57
CA ASP A 64 -2.81 -6.29 -19.76
C ASP A 64 -1.85 -5.09 -19.66
N MET A 65 -1.54 -4.67 -18.43
CA MET A 65 -0.67 -3.53 -18.11
C MET A 65 0.78 -3.93 -17.77
N GLY A 66 1.18 -5.18 -18.03
CA GLY A 66 2.50 -5.74 -17.70
C GLY A 66 2.47 -6.73 -16.55
N ALA A 67 3.64 -7.22 -16.14
CA ALA A 67 3.74 -8.16 -15.03
C ALA A 67 3.64 -7.41 -13.69
N VAL A 68 2.74 -7.81 -12.78
CA VAL A 68 2.59 -7.20 -11.45
C VAL A 68 2.98 -8.17 -10.35
N ALA A 69 3.59 -7.68 -9.26
CA ALA A 69 4.00 -8.50 -8.13
C ALA A 69 2.80 -8.91 -7.26
N VAL A 70 2.71 -10.19 -6.88
CA VAL A 70 1.58 -10.79 -6.14
C VAL A 70 2.13 -11.74 -5.06
N PRO A 71 1.59 -11.74 -3.82
CA PRO A 71 0.54 -10.85 -3.33
C PRO A 71 1.05 -9.41 -3.13
N HIS A 72 0.13 -8.46 -3.30
CA HIS A 72 0.28 -7.09 -2.85
C HIS A 72 -1.01 -6.65 -2.17
N PHE A 73 -0.93 -5.62 -1.34
CA PHE A 73 -2.10 -4.95 -0.77
C PHE A 73 -1.92 -3.44 -0.90
N GLY A 74 -2.95 -2.67 -0.60
CA GLY A 74 -2.83 -1.22 -0.69
C GLY A 74 -4.16 -0.52 -0.62
N ILE A 75 -4.19 0.70 -1.11
CA ILE A 75 -5.32 1.59 -0.89
C ILE A 75 -5.54 2.54 -2.06
N HIS A 76 -6.81 2.85 -2.30
CA HIS A 76 -7.23 3.95 -3.17
C HIS A 76 -7.28 5.23 -2.34
N LEU A 77 -6.39 6.17 -2.67
CA LEU A 77 -6.27 7.48 -2.03
C LEU A 77 -6.95 8.56 -2.88
N SER A 78 -7.31 9.66 -2.22
CA SER A 78 -7.56 10.91 -2.94
C SER A 78 -6.29 11.37 -3.67
N GLU A 79 -6.44 12.12 -4.76
CA GLU A 79 -5.30 12.59 -5.54
C GLU A 79 -4.32 13.42 -4.69
N ASN A 80 -4.83 14.21 -3.75
CA ASN A 80 -4.01 14.99 -2.82
C ASN A 80 -3.19 14.10 -1.89
N GLU A 81 -3.81 13.08 -1.27
CA GLU A 81 -3.12 12.12 -0.40
C GLU A 81 -2.09 11.31 -1.18
N PHE A 82 -2.43 10.89 -2.40
CA PHE A 82 -1.55 10.15 -3.28
C PHE A 82 -0.30 10.95 -3.68
N ASN A 83 -0.47 12.21 -4.08
CA ASN A 83 0.64 13.10 -4.42
C ASN A 83 1.51 13.43 -3.19
N ALA A 84 0.90 13.65 -2.03
CA ALA A 84 1.64 13.85 -0.78
C ALA A 84 2.46 12.60 -0.39
N LEU A 85 1.90 11.40 -0.61
CA LEU A 85 2.61 10.14 -0.35
C LEU A 85 3.82 9.97 -1.27
N LYS A 86 3.69 10.26 -2.57
CA LYS A 86 4.84 10.25 -3.50
C LYS A 86 5.98 11.15 -3.00
N GLN A 87 5.67 12.36 -2.57
CA GLN A 87 6.67 13.29 -2.02
C GLN A 87 7.37 12.74 -0.77
N ARG A 88 6.63 12.07 0.12
CA ARG A 88 7.23 11.42 1.31
C ARG A 88 8.16 10.27 0.93
N ILE A 89 7.76 9.43 -0.02
CA ILE A 89 8.57 8.32 -0.53
C ILE A 89 9.88 8.85 -1.15
N GLU A 90 9.79 9.86 -2.00
CA GLU A 90 10.96 10.51 -2.61
C GLU A 90 11.87 11.15 -1.56
N SER A 91 11.30 11.86 -0.57
CA SER A 91 12.05 12.51 0.51
C SER A 91 12.75 11.51 1.43
N ALA A 92 12.16 10.32 1.61
CA ALA A 92 12.75 9.22 2.36
C ALA A 92 13.81 8.44 1.55
N GLY A 93 13.98 8.75 0.26
CA GLY A 93 14.93 8.06 -0.62
C GLY A 93 14.54 6.60 -0.90
N LEU A 94 13.25 6.27 -0.79
CA LEU A 94 12.75 4.93 -1.08
C LEU A 94 12.66 4.69 -2.59
N GLU A 95 13.06 3.51 -3.02
CA GLU A 95 12.91 3.09 -4.41
C GLU A 95 11.51 2.53 -4.65
N TYR A 96 10.95 2.85 -5.81
CA TYR A 96 9.74 2.22 -6.31
C TYR A 96 10.07 0.84 -6.86
N LEU A 97 9.28 -0.17 -6.49
CA LEU A 97 9.27 -1.46 -7.17
C LEU A 97 8.77 -1.27 -8.62
N ASP A 98 7.67 -0.52 -8.78
CA ASP A 98 7.18 -0.03 -10.06
C ASP A 98 6.87 1.47 -9.94
N LYS A 99 7.54 2.29 -10.76
CA LYS A 99 7.41 3.77 -10.73
C LYS A 99 5.98 4.22 -11.01
N PRO A 100 5.56 5.41 -10.52
CA PRO A 100 4.24 5.95 -10.81
C PRO A 100 3.94 6.04 -12.32
N TYR A 101 2.81 5.49 -12.73
CA TYR A 101 2.32 5.59 -14.09
C TYR A 101 0.79 5.71 -14.12
N ARG A 102 0.28 6.34 -15.19
CA ARG A 102 -1.14 6.53 -15.41
C ARG A 102 -1.67 5.60 -16.50
N ARG A 103 -2.89 5.13 -16.30
CA ARG A 103 -3.60 4.24 -17.22
C ARG A 103 -5.04 4.71 -17.45
N PHE A 104 -5.58 4.30 -18.59
CA PHE A 104 -6.92 4.72 -19.05
C PHE A 104 -7.05 6.25 -19.16
N ILE A 105 -6.03 6.91 -19.72
CA ILE A 105 -6.00 8.39 -19.83
C ILE A 105 -7.17 8.87 -20.68
N GLY A 106 -7.97 9.80 -20.14
CA GLY A 106 -9.16 10.38 -20.77
C GLY A 106 -10.43 9.54 -20.63
N ASP A 107 -10.37 8.39 -19.97
CA ASP A 107 -11.51 7.48 -19.74
C ASP A 107 -12.07 7.60 -18.30
N GLU A 108 -13.32 7.17 -18.06
CA GLU A 108 -13.93 7.27 -16.73
C GLU A 108 -13.18 6.45 -15.65
N PHE A 109 -12.43 5.43 -16.06
CA PHE A 109 -11.58 4.57 -15.21
C PHE A 109 -10.12 5.07 -15.08
N GLU A 110 -9.81 6.30 -15.52
CA GLU A 110 -8.47 6.90 -15.40
C GLU A 110 -7.96 6.81 -13.97
N GLN A 111 -6.74 6.28 -13.83
CA GLN A 111 -6.11 6.08 -12.53
C GLN A 111 -4.59 6.10 -12.62
N GLU A 112 -3.95 6.50 -11.54
CA GLU A 112 -2.50 6.45 -11.35
C GLU A 112 -2.17 5.42 -10.26
N THR A 113 -1.11 4.64 -10.48
CA THR A 113 -0.67 3.60 -9.56
C THR A 113 0.86 3.55 -9.46
N PHE A 114 1.37 3.08 -8.33
CA PHE A 114 2.77 2.70 -8.14
C PHE A 114 2.89 1.57 -7.14
N PHE A 115 4.06 0.90 -7.15
CA PHE A 115 4.38 -0.17 -6.21
C PHE A 115 5.63 0.18 -5.41
N ILE A 116 5.61 -0.12 -4.11
CA ILE A 116 6.77 -0.05 -3.20
C ILE A 116 6.82 -1.32 -2.36
N GLU A 117 7.97 -1.60 -1.76
CA GLU A 117 8.13 -2.67 -0.79
C GLU A 117 8.33 -2.10 0.61
N ASP A 118 7.72 -2.73 1.60
CA ASP A 118 8.05 -2.48 3.00
C ASP A 118 9.39 -3.14 3.39
N PRO A 119 9.95 -2.85 4.58
CA PRO A 119 11.24 -3.42 5.00
C PRO A 119 11.28 -4.96 5.11
N ASN A 120 10.12 -5.62 5.17
CA ASN A 120 10.00 -7.08 5.20
C ASN A 120 9.68 -7.68 3.82
N GLY A 121 9.66 -6.88 2.75
CA GLY A 121 9.40 -7.31 1.38
C GLY A 121 7.92 -7.50 1.06
N ASN A 122 7.01 -7.00 1.90
CA ASN A 122 5.60 -6.95 1.51
C ASN A 122 5.41 -5.89 0.44
N VAL A 123 4.70 -6.23 -0.63
CA VAL A 123 4.45 -5.32 -1.75
C VAL A 123 3.19 -4.50 -1.50
N LEU A 124 3.31 -3.19 -1.63
CA LEU A 124 2.23 -2.23 -1.50
C LEU A 124 1.91 -1.59 -2.86
N GLU A 125 0.66 -1.67 -3.32
CA GLU A 125 0.17 -0.96 -4.49
C GLU A 125 -0.72 0.23 -4.09
N MET A 126 -0.24 1.46 -4.29
CA MET A 126 -1.02 2.66 -4.01
C MET A 126 -1.72 3.10 -5.29
N LYS A 127 -3.00 3.48 -5.18
CA LYS A 127 -3.79 3.94 -6.33
C LYS A 127 -4.49 5.26 -6.05
N THR A 128 -4.79 6.00 -7.11
CA THR A 128 -5.80 7.04 -7.11
C THR A 128 -6.59 6.99 -8.41
N MET A 129 -7.89 7.32 -8.38
CA MET A 129 -8.76 7.36 -9.55
C MET A 129 -9.31 8.76 -9.74
N VAL A 130 -9.44 9.19 -11.00
CA VAL A 130 -10.12 10.45 -11.34
C VAL A 130 -11.59 10.39 -10.93
N ASN A 131 -12.24 9.24 -11.13
CA ASN A 131 -13.62 9.00 -10.72
C ASN A 131 -13.73 7.76 -9.81
N PRO A 132 -13.54 7.87 -8.49
CA PRO A 132 -13.61 6.72 -7.58
C PRO A 132 -14.97 6.01 -7.56
N GLU A 133 -16.06 6.70 -7.88
CA GLU A 133 -17.43 6.15 -7.89
C GLU A 133 -17.64 5.05 -8.93
N VAL A 134 -16.78 4.98 -9.96
CA VAL A 134 -16.89 3.95 -11.00
C VAL A 134 -16.05 2.71 -10.70
N LEU A 135 -15.36 2.64 -9.55
CA LEU A 135 -14.42 1.55 -9.21
C LEU A 135 -15.00 0.14 -9.43
N PHE A 136 -16.28 -0.07 -9.13
CA PHE A 136 -16.96 -1.36 -9.28
C PHE A 136 -17.97 -1.40 -10.44
N LYS A 137 -18.01 -0.35 -11.28
CA LYS A 137 -18.85 -0.34 -12.47
C LYS A 137 -18.32 -1.40 -13.45
N LYS A 138 -19.22 -2.24 -13.96
CA LYS A 138 -18.88 -3.21 -15.00
C LYS A 138 -18.89 -2.50 -16.35
N SER A 139 -17.84 -2.74 -17.15
CA SER A 139 -17.79 -2.40 -18.58
C SER A 139 -18.77 -3.26 -19.37
#